data_AF-A0A936VMN9-F1
#
_entry.id   AF-A0A936VMN9-F1
#
_cell.length_a   1.000
_cell.length_b   1.000
_cell.length_c   1.000
_cell.angle_alpha   90.00
_cell.angle_beta   90.00
_cell.angle_gamma   90.00
#
_symmetry.space_group_name_H-M   'P 1'
#
loop_
_entity.id
_entity.type
_entity.pdbx_description
1 polymer ?
#
loop_
_entity_poly.entity_id
_entity_poly.type
_entity_poly.pdbx_seq_one_letter_code
_entity_poly.pdbx_strand_id
1 'polypeptide(L)'
;MYPLRNFTMEKRYSRSDGSAVGVDLTVAPLWQVRKQPTFHIAVEPDITERRRAEQNLTTFNAILEQKVSRRTQEGEENRPRLQAILDGTFDTVFVKDIEGR
;
A
#
# COMPACT_ATOMS: atom_id res chain seq x y z
N MET A 1 -38.72 0.55 18.31
CA MET A 1 -37.49 0.31 17.53
C MET A 1 -37.30 1.51 16.60
N TYR A 2 -36.22 2.28 16.78
CA TYR A 2 -35.93 3.40 15.86
C TYR A 2 -35.36 2.84 14.56
N PRO A 3 -35.84 3.26 13.38
CA PRO A 3 -35.29 2.78 12.12
C PRO A 3 -33.83 3.24 11.96
N LEU A 4 -32.95 2.31 11.62
CA LEU A 4 -31.53 2.58 11.33
C LEU A 4 -31.45 3.57 10.17
N ARG A 5 -30.79 4.71 10.41
CA ARG A 5 -30.75 5.83 9.47
C ARG A 5 -29.77 5.54 8.34
N ASN A 6 -28.55 5.14 8.64
CA ASN A 6 -27.61 4.59 7.67
C ASN A 6 -26.64 3.66 8.40
N PHE A 7 -26.05 2.72 7.68
CA PHE A 7 -24.91 1.97 8.18
C PHE A 7 -24.08 1.47 7.00
N THR A 8 -22.79 1.30 7.27
CA THR A 8 -21.85 0.68 6.35
C THR A 8 -21.16 -0.47 7.08
N MET A 9 -20.96 -1.59 6.39
CA MET A 9 -20.29 -2.76 6.93
C MET A 9 -19.67 -3.59 5.80
N GLU A 10 -18.47 -4.10 6.04
CA GLU A 10 -17.88 -5.09 5.17
C GLU A 10 -18.47 -6.48 5.42
N LYS A 11 -18.88 -7.17 4.36
CA LYS A 11 -19.44 -8.51 4.43
C LYS A 11 -18.73 -9.44 3.48
N ARG A 12 -18.57 -10.69 3.88
CA ARG A 12 -18.06 -11.76 3.02
C ARG A 12 -19.21 -12.63 2.55
N TYR A 13 -19.34 -12.74 1.23
CA TYR A 13 -20.30 -13.63 0.56
C TYR A 13 -19.56 -14.79 -0.10
N SER A 14 -20.26 -15.91 -0.21
CA SER A 14 -19.83 -17.04 -1.03
C SER A 14 -20.61 -17.02 -2.33
N ARG A 15 -19.91 -16.97 -3.47
CA ARG A 15 -20.52 -17.12 -4.80
C ARG A 15 -20.91 -18.59 -5.03
N SER A 16 -21.78 -18.82 -6.02
CA SER A 16 -22.24 -20.17 -6.39
C SER A 16 -21.11 -21.09 -6.88
N ASP A 17 -20.00 -20.52 -7.35
CA ASP A 17 -18.78 -21.24 -7.75
C ASP A 17 -17.84 -21.58 -6.58
N GLY A 18 -18.23 -21.23 -5.34
CA GLY A 18 -17.43 -21.45 -4.13
C GLY A 18 -16.40 -20.37 -3.83
N SER A 19 -16.23 -19.36 -4.70
CA SER A 19 -15.32 -18.24 -4.43
C SER A 19 -15.90 -17.28 -3.38
N ALA A 20 -15.01 -16.71 -2.55
CA ALA A 20 -15.40 -15.70 -1.58
C ALA A 20 -15.27 -14.30 -2.18
N VAL A 21 -16.30 -13.46 -1.99
CA VAL A 21 -16.30 -12.05 -2.35
C VAL A 21 -16.47 -11.19 -1.12
N GLY A 22 -15.58 -10.21 -0.97
CA GLY A 22 -15.79 -9.11 -0.05
C GLY A 22 -16.71 -8.08 -0.70
N VAL A 23 -17.71 -7.62 0.02
CA VAL A 23 -18.51 -6.45 -0.34
C VAL A 23 -18.40 -5.39 0.75
N ASP A 24 -18.55 -4.13 0.34
CA ASP A 24 -18.70 -3.00 1.27
C ASP A 24 -20.16 -2.54 1.28
N LEU A 25 -20.99 -3.19 2.10
CA LEU A 25 -22.42 -2.91 2.16
C LEU A 25 -22.66 -1.53 2.74
N THR A 26 -23.31 -0.67 1.98
CA THR A 26 -23.85 0.61 2.46
C THR A 26 -25.37 0.61 2.34
N VAL A 27 -26.05 0.87 3.46
CA VAL A 27 -27.52 0.98 3.50
C VAL A 27 -27.91 2.42 3.87
N ALA A 28 -28.76 3.03 3.05
CA ALA A 28 -29.26 4.39 3.24
C ALA A 28 -30.80 4.43 3.11
N PRO A 29 -31.49 5.39 3.77
CA PRO A 29 -32.93 5.49 3.74
C PRO A 29 -33.37 6.37 2.56
N LEU A 30 -34.47 6.02 1.92
CA LEU A 30 -35.09 6.82 0.85
C LEU A 30 -36.23 7.73 1.38
N TRP A 31 -36.24 8.01 2.69
CA TRP A 31 -37.21 8.91 3.32
C TRP A 31 -36.52 10.00 4.15
N GLN A 32 -37.24 11.10 4.37
CA GLN A 32 -36.77 12.23 5.17
C GLN A 32 -36.93 11.96 6.67
N VAL A 33 -36.08 12.60 7.47
CA VAL A 33 -36.16 12.56 8.93
C VAL A 33 -37.56 13.02 9.37
N ARG A 34 -38.18 12.27 10.29
CA ARG A 34 -39.54 12.51 10.82
C ARG A 34 -40.69 12.27 9.84
N LYS A 35 -40.44 11.71 8.65
CA LYS A 35 -41.49 11.11 7.82
C LYS A 35 -41.61 9.62 8.09
N GLN A 36 -42.74 9.03 7.70
CA GLN A 36 -42.95 7.59 7.80
C GLN A 36 -41.86 6.85 7.00
N PRO A 37 -41.20 5.84 7.58
CA PRO A 37 -40.24 5.00 6.86
C PRO A 37 -40.90 4.33 5.65
N THR A 38 -40.21 4.36 4.50
CA THR A 38 -40.68 3.75 3.26
C THR A 38 -39.74 2.65 2.79
N PHE A 39 -38.60 3.02 2.19
CA PHE A 39 -37.66 2.08 1.57
C PHE A 39 -36.22 2.43 1.92
N HIS A 40 -35.38 1.41 2.11
CA HIS A 40 -33.93 1.57 2.10
C HIS A 40 -33.36 1.24 0.73
N ILE A 41 -32.25 1.87 0.39
CA ILE A 41 -31.37 1.44 -0.69
C ILE A 41 -30.13 0.79 -0.09
N ALA A 42 -29.73 -0.35 -0.65
CA ALA A 42 -28.49 -1.04 -0.32
C ALA A 42 -27.59 -1.05 -1.55
N VAL A 43 -26.32 -0.70 -1.36
CA VAL A 43 -25.26 -0.80 -2.37
C VAL A 43 -24.19 -1.74 -1.84
N GLU A 44 -23.84 -2.75 -2.63
CA GLU A 44 -22.88 -3.80 -2.27
C GLU A 44 -21.81 -3.91 -3.37
N PRO A 45 -20.87 -2.95 -3.47
CA PRO A 45 -19.79 -3.04 -4.42
C PRO A 45 -18.84 -4.18 -4.03
N ASP A 46 -18.43 -4.98 -5.02
CA ASP A 46 -17.37 -5.98 -4.86
C ASP A 46 -16.03 -5.26 -4.63
N ILE A 47 -15.39 -5.53 -3.49
CA ILE A 47 -14.12 -4.90 -3.09
C ILE A 47 -12.92 -5.82 -3.27
N THR A 48 -13.09 -6.96 -3.94
CA THR A 48 -12.03 -7.98 -4.11
C THR A 48 -10.81 -7.40 -4.81
N GLU A 49 -11.01 -6.73 -5.95
CA GLU A 49 -9.91 -6.13 -6.72
C GLU A 49 -9.21 -4.99 -5.97
N ARG A 50 -10.00 -4.14 -5.29
CA ARG A 50 -9.45 -3.06 -4.47
C ARG A 50 -8.55 -3.62 -3.36
N ARG A 51 -9.01 -4.64 -2.63
CA ARG A 51 -8.22 -5.27 -1.56
C ARG A 51 -6.95 -5.94 -2.09
N ARG A 52 -7.01 -6.58 -3.25
CA ARG A 52 -5.83 -7.17 -3.91
C ARG A 52 -4.81 -6.10 -4.25
N ALA A 53 -5.24 -4.96 -4.78
CA ALA A 53 -4.35 -3.84 -5.08
C ALA A 53 -3.70 -3.28 -3.80
N GLU A 54 -4.47 -3.07 -2.74
CA GLU A 54 -3.97 -2.58 -1.44
C GLU A 54 -2.95 -3.55 -0.82
N GLN A 55 -3.20 -4.86 -0.89
CA GLN A 55 -2.27 -5.89 -0.44
C GLN A 55 -0.98 -5.89 -1.26
N ASN A 56 -1.09 -5.84 -2.59
CA ASN A 56 0.07 -5.80 -3.48
C ASN A 56 0.95 -4.57 -3.21
N LEU A 57 0.35 -3.39 -3.00
CA LEU A 57 1.08 -2.18 -2.63
C LEU A 57 1.81 -2.34 -1.29
N THR A 58 1.14 -2.91 -0.29
CA THR A 58 1.74 -3.16 1.02
C THR A 58 2.94 -4.09 0.92
N THR A 59 2.80 -5.21 0.19
CA THR A 59 3.89 -6.16 -0.04
C THR A 59 5.05 -5.52 -0.80
N PHE A 60 4.75 -4.76 -1.84
CA PHE A 60 5.77 -4.10 -2.65
C PHE A 60 6.56 -3.07 -1.84
N ASN A 61 5.88 -2.25 -1.03
CA ASN A 61 6.52 -1.28 -0.14
C ASN A 61 7.44 -1.97 0.86
N ALA A 62 7.00 -3.04 1.52
CA ALA A 62 7.83 -3.80 2.45
C ALA A 62 9.11 -4.36 1.78
N ILE A 63 8.97 -4.89 0.55
CA ILE A 63 10.11 -5.39 -0.23
C ILE A 63 11.05 -4.24 -0.62
N LEU A 64 10.51 -3.09 -1.03
CA LEU A 64 11.32 -1.94 -1.39
C LEU A 64 12.08 -1.38 -0.19
N GLU A 65 11.43 -1.24 0.96
CA GLU A 65 12.08 -0.80 2.20
C GLU A 65 13.22 -1.74 2.59
N GLN A 66 13.00 -3.05 2.50
CA GLN A 66 14.06 -4.04 2.75
C GLN A 66 15.24 -3.87 1.77
N LYS A 67 14.96 -3.70 0.46
CA LYS A 67 16.00 -3.49 -0.56
C LYS A 67 16.76 -2.20 -0.37
N VAL A 68 16.07 -1.11 -0.01
CA VAL A 68 16.68 0.19 0.28
C VAL A 68 17.60 0.05 1.49
N SER A 69 17.11 -0.53 2.60
CA SER A 69 17.90 -0.75 3.80
C SER A 69 19.17 -1.57 3.51
N ARG A 70 19.04 -2.66 2.73
CA ARG A 70 20.18 -3.52 2.37
C ARG A 70 21.23 -2.77 1.56
N ARG A 71 20.81 -2.02 0.53
CA ARG A 71 21.75 -1.27 -0.32
C ARG A 71 22.42 -0.12 0.43
N THR A 72 21.72 0.56 1.32
CA THR A 72 22.32 1.61 2.16
C THR A 72 23.39 1.00 3.06
N GLN A 73 23.13 -0.17 3.66
CA GLN A 73 24.13 -0.87 4.47
C GLN A 73 25.34 -1.30 3.63
N GLU A 74 25.13 -1.93 2.47
CA GLU A 74 26.21 -2.33 1.56
C GLU A 74 27.08 -1.14 1.12
N GLY A 75 26.48 0.03 0.88
CA GLY A 75 27.21 1.25 0.51
C GLY A 75 28.04 1.82 1.65
N GLU A 76 27.47 1.89 2.85
CA GLU A 76 28.18 2.35 4.05
C GLU A 76 29.31 1.40 4.46
N GLU A 77 29.17 0.09 4.26
CA GLU A 77 30.24 -0.90 4.52
C GLU A 77 31.40 -0.79 3.52
N ASN A 78 31.11 -0.49 2.25
CA ASN A 78 32.14 -0.38 1.22
C ASN A 78 32.88 0.96 1.22
N ARG A 79 32.25 2.05 1.71
CA ARG A 79 32.87 3.38 1.77
C ARG A 79 34.20 3.42 2.56
N PRO A 80 34.30 2.90 3.80
CA PRO A 80 35.56 2.92 4.56
C PRO A 80 36.62 2.01 3.93
N ARG A 81 36.22 0.92 3.25
CA ARG A 81 37.16 0.05 2.53
C ARG A 81 37.80 0.75 1.34
N LEU A 82 37.02 1.54 0.60
CA LEU A 82 37.54 2.37 -0.49
C LEU A 82 38.46 3.48 0.04
N GLN A 83 38.09 4.13 1.15
CA GLN A 83 38.95 5.14 1.79
C GLN A 83 40.29 4.54 2.25
N ALA A 84 40.28 3.38 2.91
CA ALA A 84 41.51 2.74 3.38
C ALA A 84 42.45 2.32 2.23
N ILE A 85 41.91 1.91 1.07
CA ILE A 85 42.72 1.61 -0.12
C ILE A 85 43.34 2.89 -0.70
N LEU A 86 42.57 3.99 -0.74
CA LEU A 86 43.06 5.28 -1.24
C LEU A 86 44.12 5.88 -0.31
N ASP A 87 43.93 5.84 1.01
CA ASP A 87 44.87 6.41 1.99
C ASP A 87 46.19 5.61 2.09
N GLY A 88 46.15 4.31 1.76
CA GLY A 88 47.32 3.43 1.82
C GLY A 88 48.19 3.39 0.56
N THR A 89 47.71 3.95 -0.56
CA THR A 89 48.46 3.93 -1.82
C THR A 89 49.10 5.30 -2.02
N PHE A 90 50.42 5.39 -1.82
CA PHE A 90 51.24 6.57 -2.08
C PHE A 90 51.31 6.98 -3.58
N ASP A 91 50.45 6.44 -4.44
CA ASP A 91 50.31 6.86 -5.83
C ASP A 91 49.19 7.90 -5.94
N THR A 92 49.54 9.06 -6.47
CA THR A 92 48.59 10.15 -6.68
C THR A 92 47.49 9.74 -7.66
N VAL A 93 46.34 9.30 -7.15
CA VAL A 93 45.15 9.02 -7.96
C VAL A 93 44.51 10.35 -8.33
N PHE A 94 44.79 10.86 -9.53
CA PHE A 94 44.07 11.99 -10.11
C PHE A 94 42.74 11.52 -10.69
N VAL A 95 41.62 11.94 -10.09
CA VAL A 95 40.31 11.91 -10.74
C VAL A 95 40.18 13.19 -11.54
N LYS A 96 40.14 13.09 -12.88
CA LYS A 96 39.79 14.22 -13.76
C LYS A 96 38.35 14.03 -14.24
N ASP A 97 37.55 15.08 -14.13
CA ASP A 97 36.22 15.14 -14.76
C ASP A 97 36.37 15.06 -16.30
N ILE A 98 35.31 14.70 -17.02
CA ILE A 98 35.26 14.72 -18.50
C ILE A 98 35.52 16.13 -19.07
N GLU A 99 35.37 17.17 -18.23
CA GLU A 99 35.69 18.56 -18.55
C GLU A 99 37.14 18.97 -18.20
N GLY A 100 37.94 18.07 -17.63
CA GLY A 100 39.40 18.23 -17.52
C GLY A 100 39.89 19.38 -16.64
N ARG A 101 39.20 19.71 -15.54
CA ARG A 101 39.69 20.67 -14.53
C ARG A 101 40.04 20.00 -13.21
#